data_AF-A0A8T1SJ53-F1
#
_entry.id   AF-A0A8T1SJ53-F1
#
_cell.length_a   1.000
_cell.length_b   1.000
_cell.length_c   1.000
_cell.angle_alpha   90.00
_cell.angle_beta   90.00
_cell.angle_gamma   90.00
#
_symmetry.space_group_name_H-M   'P 1'
#
loop_
_entity.id
_entity.type
_entity.pdbx_description
1 polymer ?
#
loop_
_entity_poly.entity_id
_entity_poly.type
_entity_poly.pdbx_seq_one_letter_code
_entity_poly.pdbx_strand_id
1 'polypeptide(L)'
;MRHVHSLKSNIFVVIGQVKGKTLLPLPAGSERMEYIDCENEKTVELVDKSLVHAIETTVIEWSYQIQGALKRESSEPLLQGSNPSPKVELEFWKNRYEDLECIYNQLKTKKVRNMAELLDRVQSSYFPAFKAMFRDVVEALTEARDINLHLTPLQRRLEDIENVEFNEVKPLISPLLHVVCLIWATSNYYNTPARIIVLLQEICNLLIQQAWNYLTPEDILKGEAEESLGKVR
;
A
#
# COMPACT_ATOMS: atom_id res chain seq x y z
N MET A 1 -19.46 -5.64 -28.64
CA MET A 1 -18.69 -6.45 -27.66
C MET A 1 -17.53 -5.70 -27.01
N ARG A 2 -16.67 -4.96 -27.73
CA ARG A 2 -15.56 -4.18 -27.12
C ARG A 2 -15.99 -3.15 -26.06
N HIS A 3 -17.08 -2.41 -26.29
CA HIS A 3 -17.62 -1.45 -25.30
C HIS A 3 -18.13 -2.10 -24.01
N VAL A 4 -18.74 -3.29 -24.11
CA VAL A 4 -19.21 -4.06 -22.94
C VAL A 4 -18.02 -4.58 -22.14
N HIS A 5 -16.96 -5.05 -22.81
CA HIS A 5 -15.72 -5.46 -22.15
C HIS A 5 -15.02 -4.30 -21.45
N SER A 6 -14.89 -3.14 -22.11
CA SER A 6 -14.32 -1.93 -21.51
C SER A 6 -15.10 -1.49 -20.26
N LEU A 7 -16.43 -1.49 -20.32
CA LEU A 7 -17.27 -1.16 -19.17
C LEU A 7 -17.10 -2.17 -18.03
N LYS A 8 -17.05 -3.47 -18.33
CA LYS A 8 -16.79 -4.52 -17.33
C LYS A 8 -15.42 -4.36 -16.68
N SER A 9 -14.37 -4.07 -17.46
CA SER A 9 -13.02 -3.81 -16.95
C SER A 9 -12.98 -2.57 -16.05
N ASN A 10 -13.63 -1.48 -16.47
CA ASN A 10 -13.69 -0.26 -15.67
C ASN A 10 -14.44 -0.48 -14.35
N ILE A 11 -15.58 -1.19 -14.38
CA ILE A 11 -16.31 -1.57 -13.17
C ILE A 11 -15.45 -2.44 -12.25
N PHE A 12 -14.69 -3.38 -12.81
CA PHE A 12 -13.80 -4.25 -12.04
C PHE A 12 -12.70 -3.45 -11.32
N VAL A 13 -12.08 -2.48 -12.01
CA VAL A 13 -11.09 -1.57 -11.41
C VAL A 13 -11.72 -0.72 -10.31
N VAL A 14 -12.90 -0.13 -10.56
CA VAL A 14 -13.60 0.71 -9.57
C VAL A 14 -14.00 -0.09 -8.33
N ILE A 15 -14.53 -1.30 -8.49
CA ILE A 15 -14.85 -2.20 -7.36
C ILE A 15 -13.58 -2.51 -6.54
N GLY A 16 -12.44 -2.69 -7.21
CA GLY A 16 -11.15 -2.84 -6.56
C GLY A 16 -10.81 -1.62 -5.71
N GLN A 17 -10.83 -0.43 -6.31
CA GLN A 17 -10.48 0.82 -5.64
C GLN A 17 -11.36 1.09 -4.41
N VAL A 18 -12.67 0.84 -4.49
CA VAL A 18 -13.60 0.96 -3.35
C VAL A 18 -13.24 -0.02 -2.22
N LYS A 19 -12.63 -1.15 -2.54
CA LYS A 19 -12.15 -2.16 -1.56
C LYS A 19 -10.68 -1.97 -1.17
N GLY A 20 -10.03 -0.89 -1.59
CA GLY A 20 -8.61 -0.65 -1.34
C GLY A 20 -7.66 -1.58 -2.11
N LYS A 21 -8.12 -2.24 -3.19
CA LYS A 21 -7.35 -3.21 -3.97
C LYS A 21 -7.20 -2.78 -5.43
N THR A 22 -6.03 -3.02 -5.99
CA THR A 22 -5.72 -2.78 -7.39
C THR A 22 -5.98 -4.06 -8.16
N LEU A 23 -7.07 -4.05 -8.92
CA LEU A 23 -7.53 -5.21 -9.69
C LEU A 23 -7.15 -5.09 -11.16
N LEU A 24 -6.52 -6.13 -11.70
CA LEU A 24 -5.98 -6.15 -13.06
C LEU A 24 -6.97 -6.85 -14.01
N PRO A 25 -7.69 -6.12 -14.87
CA PRO A 25 -8.64 -6.74 -15.80
C PRO A 25 -7.90 -7.55 -16.86
N LEU A 26 -8.38 -8.76 -17.14
CA LEU A 26 -7.84 -9.62 -18.20
C LEU A 26 -8.30 -9.12 -19.60
N PRO A 27 -7.52 -9.38 -20.66
CA PRO A 27 -7.91 -9.01 -22.02
C PRO A 27 -9.16 -9.78 -22.49
N ALA A 28 -9.88 -9.18 -23.44
CA ALA A 28 -11.00 -9.82 -24.11
C ALA A 28 -10.50 -11.07 -24.86
N GLY A 29 -11.15 -12.22 -24.64
CA GLY A 29 -10.71 -13.50 -25.22
C GLY A 29 -9.70 -14.28 -24.38
N SER A 30 -9.38 -13.82 -23.16
CA SER A 30 -8.55 -14.56 -22.18
C SER A 30 -9.10 -15.94 -21.80
N GLU A 31 -10.38 -16.23 -22.05
CA GLU A 31 -10.96 -17.58 -21.93
C GLU A 31 -10.25 -18.59 -22.84
N ARG A 32 -9.74 -18.16 -24.00
CA ARG A 32 -8.98 -19.01 -24.92
C ARG A 32 -7.60 -19.39 -24.35
N MET A 33 -7.05 -18.60 -23.41
CA MET A 33 -5.75 -18.90 -22.79
C MET A 33 -5.79 -20.07 -21.79
N GLU A 34 -6.98 -20.47 -21.31
CA GLU A 34 -7.08 -21.68 -20.48
C GLU A 34 -6.79 -22.95 -21.28
N TYR A 35 -7.03 -22.90 -22.60
CA TYR A 35 -6.92 -24.04 -23.53
C TYR A 35 -5.69 -23.97 -24.43
N ILE A 36 -5.01 -22.82 -24.50
CA ILE A 36 -3.73 -22.71 -25.19
C ILE A 36 -2.69 -23.40 -24.31
N ASP A 37 -2.35 -24.62 -24.68
CA ASP A 37 -1.13 -25.25 -24.23
C ASP A 37 0.03 -24.57 -24.96
N CYS A 38 0.70 -23.68 -24.25
CA CYS A 38 1.89 -23.04 -24.76
C CYS A 38 2.96 -24.10 -25.06
N GLU A 39 3.00 -25.27 -24.46
CA GLU A 39 4.05 -26.28 -24.75
C GLU A 39 4.02 -26.83 -26.19
N ASN A 40 2.91 -26.68 -26.92
CA ASN A 40 2.79 -27.12 -28.32
C ASN A 40 3.09 -25.97 -29.31
N GLU A 41 4.10 -26.12 -30.18
CA GLU A 41 4.46 -25.11 -31.19
C GLU A 41 3.35 -24.87 -32.23
N LYS A 42 2.56 -25.90 -32.56
CA LYS A 42 1.48 -25.83 -33.57
C LYS A 42 0.29 -24.97 -33.14
N THR A 43 0.06 -24.81 -31.84
CA THR A 43 -1.00 -23.95 -31.31
C THR A 43 -0.63 -22.48 -31.35
N VAL A 44 0.66 -22.15 -31.38
CA VAL A 44 1.18 -20.76 -31.43
C VAL A 44 1.02 -20.16 -32.83
N GLU A 45 1.20 -20.94 -33.89
CA GLU A 45 0.98 -20.48 -35.28
C GLU A 45 -0.49 -20.15 -35.59
N LEU A 46 -1.43 -20.72 -34.82
CA LEU A 46 -2.87 -20.44 -34.89
C LEU A 46 -3.29 -19.28 -33.99
N VAL A 47 -2.36 -18.67 -33.24
CA VAL A 47 -2.67 -17.52 -32.39
C VAL A 47 -2.99 -16.32 -33.28
N ASP A 48 -4.23 -15.88 -33.19
CA ASP A 48 -4.74 -14.70 -33.86
C ASP A 48 -3.91 -13.46 -33.42
N LYS A 49 -3.37 -12.71 -34.40
CA LYS A 49 -2.68 -11.43 -34.15
C LYS A 49 -3.56 -10.48 -33.32
N SER A 50 -4.88 -10.61 -33.42
CA SER A 50 -5.82 -9.85 -32.59
C SER A 50 -5.68 -10.13 -31.09
N LEU A 51 -5.34 -11.35 -30.69
CA LEU A 51 -5.11 -11.74 -29.30
C LEU A 51 -3.80 -11.16 -28.78
N VAL A 52 -2.73 -11.22 -29.58
CA VAL A 52 -1.42 -10.62 -29.20
C VAL A 52 -1.59 -9.12 -28.96
N HIS A 53 -2.23 -8.39 -29.88
CA HIS A 53 -2.50 -6.97 -29.70
C HIS A 53 -3.38 -6.66 -28.48
N ALA A 54 -4.35 -7.52 -28.17
CA ALA A 54 -5.16 -7.37 -26.96
C ALA A 54 -4.32 -7.53 -25.68
N ILE A 55 -3.41 -8.50 -25.65
CA ILE A 55 -2.48 -8.71 -24.53
C ILE A 55 -1.54 -7.51 -24.39
N GLU A 56 -0.93 -7.05 -25.49
CA GLU A 56 -0.04 -5.88 -25.50
C GLU A 56 -0.76 -4.64 -24.94
N THR A 57 -1.99 -4.39 -25.39
CA THR A 57 -2.82 -3.30 -24.86
C THR A 57 -3.05 -3.44 -23.35
N THR A 58 -3.38 -4.65 -22.89
CA THR A 58 -3.59 -4.90 -21.46
C THR A 58 -2.32 -4.74 -20.63
N VAL A 59 -1.14 -5.11 -21.15
CA VAL A 59 0.15 -4.88 -20.47
C VAL A 59 0.40 -3.37 -20.27
N ILE A 60 0.07 -2.54 -21.27
CA ILE A 60 0.16 -1.08 -21.14
C ILE A 60 -0.78 -0.59 -20.04
N GLU A 61 -2.05 -1.02 -20.06
CA GLU A 61 -3.05 -0.63 -19.07
C GLU A 61 -2.65 -1.05 -17.65
N TRP A 62 -2.17 -2.28 -17.46
CA TRP A 62 -1.65 -2.76 -16.17
C TRP A 62 -0.44 -1.96 -15.71
N SER A 63 0.46 -1.59 -16.63
CA SER A 63 1.63 -0.79 -16.28
C SER A 63 1.21 0.55 -15.67
N TYR A 64 0.23 1.24 -16.27
CA TYR A 64 -0.29 2.50 -15.72
C TYR A 64 -0.97 2.30 -14.35
N GLN A 65 -1.80 1.25 -14.20
CA GLN A 65 -2.48 0.99 -12.93
C GLN A 65 -1.52 0.64 -11.80
N ILE A 66 -0.55 -0.24 -12.06
CA ILE A 66 0.46 -0.66 -11.09
C ILE A 66 1.37 0.51 -10.74
N GLN A 67 1.83 1.30 -11.71
CA GLN A 67 2.61 2.50 -11.42
C GLN A 67 1.82 3.48 -10.54
N GLY A 68 0.51 3.62 -10.75
CA GLY A 68 -0.36 4.42 -9.88
C GLY A 68 -0.38 3.90 -8.43
N ALA A 69 -0.46 2.58 -8.24
CA ALA A 69 -0.40 1.98 -6.90
C ALA A 69 0.98 2.14 -6.25
N LEU A 70 2.06 1.95 -7.01
CA LEU A 70 3.44 2.06 -6.53
C LEU A 70 3.82 3.48 -6.10
N LYS A 71 3.29 4.51 -6.78
CA LYS A 71 3.56 5.93 -6.52
C LYS A 71 2.97 6.49 -5.23
N ARG A 72 2.02 5.78 -4.59
CA ARG A 72 1.42 6.24 -3.34
C ARG A 72 2.49 6.31 -2.25
N GLU A 73 2.55 7.42 -1.54
CA GLU A 73 3.48 7.65 -0.43
C GLU A 73 2.72 7.88 0.88
N SER A 74 3.29 7.39 2.00
CA SER A 74 2.67 7.55 3.32
C SER A 74 2.75 8.98 3.85
N SER A 75 3.69 9.78 3.34
CA SER A 75 3.90 11.18 3.67
C SER A 75 2.85 12.12 3.08
N GLU A 76 2.03 11.68 2.11
CA GLU A 76 1.08 12.53 1.40
C GLU A 76 0.14 13.34 2.31
N PRO A 77 -0.48 12.77 3.37
CA PRO A 77 -1.36 13.53 4.26
C PRO A 77 -0.61 14.65 5.00
N LEU A 78 0.62 14.39 5.45
CA LEU A 78 1.47 15.40 6.10
C LEU A 78 1.87 16.51 5.11
N LEU A 79 2.25 16.15 3.89
CA LEU A 79 2.62 17.10 2.83
C LEU A 79 1.43 17.98 2.42
N GLN A 80 0.20 17.48 2.55
CA GLN A 80 -1.03 18.23 2.31
C GLN A 80 -1.45 19.12 3.50
N GLY A 81 -0.65 19.16 4.58
CA GLY A 81 -0.91 19.97 5.77
C GLY A 81 -1.93 19.36 6.73
N SER A 82 -2.22 18.06 6.60
CA SER A 82 -3.02 17.34 7.60
C SER A 82 -2.17 16.97 8.81
N ASN A 83 -2.83 16.68 9.93
CA ASN A 83 -2.19 16.20 11.16
C ASN A 83 -2.61 14.75 11.46
N PRO A 84 -2.17 13.77 10.65
CA PRO A 84 -2.49 12.36 10.86
C PRO A 84 -1.89 11.84 12.17
N SER A 85 -2.56 10.85 12.75
CA SER A 85 -2.08 10.06 13.88
C SER A 85 -1.21 8.91 13.38
N PRO A 86 -0.32 8.33 14.21
CA PRO A 86 0.64 7.31 13.77
C PRO A 86 -0.03 6.01 13.30
N LYS A 87 -1.32 5.82 13.59
CA LYS A 87 -2.13 4.73 13.04
C LYS A 87 -2.27 4.84 11.52
N VAL A 88 -2.23 6.04 10.96
CA VAL A 88 -2.33 6.27 9.52
C VAL A 88 -1.12 5.68 8.80
N GLU A 89 0.10 5.90 9.29
CA GLU A 89 1.31 5.25 8.78
C GLU A 89 1.21 3.71 8.86
N LEU A 90 0.77 3.17 10.00
CA LEU A 90 0.61 1.71 10.19
C LEU A 90 -0.40 1.11 9.21
N GLU A 91 -1.58 1.74 9.10
CA GLU A 91 -2.64 1.31 8.20
C GLU A 91 -2.23 1.45 6.73
N PHE A 92 -1.50 2.51 6.38
CA PHE A 92 -0.95 2.69 5.03
C PHE A 92 -0.06 1.52 4.64
N TRP A 93 0.92 1.15 5.47
CA TRP A 93 1.85 0.06 5.14
C TRP A 93 1.19 -1.30 5.11
N LYS A 94 0.23 -1.53 6.02
CA LYS A 94 -0.61 -2.74 5.99
C LYS A 94 -1.42 -2.83 4.69
N ASN A 95 -2.14 -1.76 4.33
CA ASN A 95 -2.95 -1.72 3.13
C ASN A 95 -2.09 -1.83 1.86
N ARG A 96 -0.92 -1.18 1.84
CA ARG A 96 0.05 -1.30 0.73
C ARG A 96 0.55 -2.74 0.59
N TYR A 97 0.86 -3.42 1.69
CA TYR A 97 1.25 -4.83 1.68
C TYR A 97 0.13 -5.71 1.10
N GLU A 98 -1.09 -5.59 1.60
CA GLU A 98 -2.25 -6.38 1.15
C GLU A 98 -2.58 -6.13 -0.33
N ASP A 99 -2.48 -4.88 -0.79
CA ASP A 99 -2.71 -4.52 -2.19
C ASP A 99 -1.63 -5.13 -3.10
N LEU A 100 -0.36 -4.93 -2.77
CA LEU A 100 0.75 -5.49 -3.57
C LEU A 100 0.76 -7.02 -3.58
N GLU A 101 0.37 -7.67 -2.48
CA GLU A 101 0.20 -9.11 -2.43
C GLU A 101 -0.94 -9.56 -3.34
N CYS A 102 -2.04 -8.80 -3.39
CA CYS A 102 -3.14 -9.04 -4.31
C CYS A 102 -2.71 -8.91 -5.78
N ILE A 103 -1.97 -7.86 -6.13
CA ILE A 103 -1.41 -7.65 -7.47
C ILE A 103 -0.46 -8.78 -7.85
N TYR A 104 0.47 -9.14 -6.96
CA TYR A 104 1.41 -10.24 -7.17
C TYR A 104 0.69 -11.55 -7.46
N ASN A 105 -0.33 -11.88 -6.66
CA ASN A 105 -1.11 -13.10 -6.85
C ASN A 105 -1.88 -13.11 -8.19
N GLN A 106 -2.42 -11.97 -8.62
CA GLN A 106 -3.06 -11.82 -9.93
C GLN A 106 -2.05 -12.07 -11.08
N LEU A 107 -0.85 -11.49 -10.99
CA LEU A 107 0.21 -11.66 -11.99
C LEU A 107 0.79 -13.09 -12.04
N LYS A 108 0.68 -13.84 -10.94
CA LYS A 108 1.16 -15.23 -10.85
C LYS A 108 0.18 -16.28 -11.39
N THR A 109 -1.05 -15.88 -11.72
CA THR A 109 -2.07 -16.80 -12.24
C THR A 109 -1.61 -17.47 -13.54
N LYS A 110 -2.06 -18.72 -13.78
CA LYS A 110 -1.72 -19.49 -14.98
C LYS A 110 -2.00 -18.69 -16.27
N LYS A 111 -3.15 -18.00 -16.32
CA LYS A 111 -3.53 -17.15 -17.46
C LYS A 111 -2.49 -16.09 -17.78
N VAL A 112 -2.05 -15.34 -16.77
CA VAL A 112 -1.06 -14.26 -16.94
C VAL A 112 0.32 -14.82 -17.29
N ARG A 113 0.68 -15.99 -16.75
CA ARG A 113 1.90 -16.69 -17.16
C ARG A 113 1.87 -17.08 -18.65
N ASN A 114 0.77 -17.67 -19.11
CA ASN A 114 0.58 -18.02 -20.53
C ASN A 114 0.64 -16.76 -21.42
N MET A 115 0.12 -15.62 -20.96
CA MET A 115 0.27 -14.32 -21.67
C MET A 115 1.73 -13.94 -21.83
N ALA A 116 2.50 -14.02 -20.74
CA ALA A 116 3.91 -13.66 -20.74
C ALA A 116 4.73 -14.59 -21.64
N GLU A 117 4.48 -15.91 -21.59
CA GLU A 117 5.11 -16.90 -22.46
C GLU A 117 4.78 -16.67 -23.94
N LEU A 118 3.54 -16.33 -24.25
CA LEU A 118 3.14 -15.98 -25.62
C LEU A 118 3.88 -14.72 -26.10
N LEU A 119 3.94 -13.67 -25.29
CA LEU A 119 4.67 -12.44 -25.62
C LEU A 119 6.17 -12.69 -25.88
N ASP A 120 6.79 -13.59 -25.11
CA ASP A 120 8.19 -13.99 -25.30
C ASP A 120 8.38 -14.75 -26.62
N ARG A 121 7.50 -15.69 -26.94
CA ARG A 121 7.58 -16.48 -28.18
C ARG A 121 7.41 -15.65 -29.43
N VAL A 122 6.46 -14.70 -29.42
CA VAL A 122 6.28 -13.79 -30.55
C VAL A 122 7.30 -12.65 -30.56
N GLN A 123 8.23 -12.63 -29.59
CA GLN A 123 9.25 -11.58 -29.42
C GLN A 123 8.63 -10.18 -29.41
N SER A 124 7.52 -10.01 -28.68
CA SER A 124 6.83 -8.73 -28.59
C SER A 124 7.70 -7.69 -27.88
N SER A 125 7.69 -6.46 -28.39
CA SER A 125 8.36 -5.31 -27.78
C SER A 125 7.83 -4.95 -26.39
N TYR A 126 6.65 -5.45 -26.02
CA TYR A 126 6.03 -5.24 -24.70
C TYR A 126 6.43 -6.29 -23.66
N PHE A 127 7.07 -7.39 -24.06
CA PHE A 127 7.54 -8.40 -23.10
C PHE A 127 8.56 -7.85 -22.07
N PRO A 128 9.56 -7.03 -22.47
CA PRO A 128 10.43 -6.36 -21.50
C PRO A 128 9.68 -5.47 -20.51
N ALA A 129 8.64 -4.75 -20.97
CA ALA A 129 7.83 -3.89 -20.12
C ALA A 129 7.05 -4.71 -19.07
N PHE A 130 6.46 -5.84 -19.48
CA PHE A 130 5.82 -6.77 -18.55
C PHE A 130 6.79 -7.31 -17.49
N LYS A 131 8.01 -7.71 -17.89
CA LYS A 131 9.03 -8.19 -16.94
C LYS A 131 9.45 -7.10 -15.95
N ALA A 132 9.66 -5.88 -16.43
CA ALA A 132 9.99 -4.74 -15.58
C ALA A 132 8.88 -4.48 -14.56
N MET A 133 7.63 -4.38 -15.01
CA MET A 133 6.46 -4.20 -14.15
C MET A 133 6.33 -5.31 -13.09
N PHE A 134 6.54 -6.58 -13.48
CA PHE A 134 6.50 -7.69 -12.52
C PHE A 134 7.61 -7.60 -11.48
N ARG A 135 8.84 -7.26 -11.89
CA ARG A 135 9.97 -7.05 -10.97
C ARG A 135 9.67 -5.93 -9.99
N ASP A 136 9.19 -4.79 -10.48
CA ASP A 136 8.89 -3.62 -9.64
C ASP A 136 7.81 -3.96 -8.58
N VAL A 137 6.81 -4.78 -8.92
CA VAL A 137 5.82 -5.30 -7.95
C VAL A 137 6.48 -6.21 -6.90
N VAL A 138 7.39 -7.09 -7.30
CA VAL A 138 8.07 -8.01 -6.37
C VAL A 138 8.97 -7.24 -5.40
N GLU A 139 9.70 -6.24 -5.89
CA GLU A 139 10.56 -5.38 -5.07
C GLU A 139 9.70 -4.58 -4.07
N ALA A 140 8.64 -3.92 -4.54
CA ALA A 140 7.74 -3.15 -3.68
C ALA A 140 7.00 -4.03 -2.66
N LEU A 141 6.61 -5.26 -3.03
CA LEU A 141 5.98 -6.20 -2.10
C LEU A 141 6.95 -6.64 -1.01
N THR A 142 8.21 -6.89 -1.37
CA THR A 142 9.26 -7.27 -0.41
C THR A 142 9.49 -6.15 0.60
N GLU A 143 9.59 -4.91 0.10
CA GLU A 143 9.66 -3.71 0.93
C GLU A 143 8.45 -3.58 1.87
N ALA A 144 7.23 -3.60 1.32
CA ALA A 144 6.01 -3.41 2.11
C ALA A 144 5.84 -4.51 3.17
N ARG A 145 6.25 -5.75 2.87
CA ARG A 145 6.23 -6.86 3.82
C ARG A 145 7.19 -6.65 4.98
N ASP A 146 8.43 -6.26 4.71
CA ASP A 146 9.44 -5.99 5.75
C ASP A 146 8.96 -4.86 6.66
N ILE A 147 8.46 -3.78 6.08
CA ILE A 147 7.99 -2.61 6.83
C ILE A 147 6.77 -2.97 7.69
N ASN A 148 5.75 -3.60 7.12
CA ASN A 148 4.54 -3.97 7.85
C ASN A 148 4.85 -4.90 9.04
N LEU A 149 5.76 -5.87 8.85
CA LEU A 149 6.22 -6.75 9.93
C LEU A 149 6.85 -5.96 11.09
N HIS A 150 7.73 -5.01 10.77
CA HIS A 150 8.44 -4.23 11.78
C HIS A 150 7.59 -3.15 12.44
N LEU A 151 6.58 -2.60 11.75
CA LEU A 151 5.67 -1.62 12.33
C LEU A 151 4.61 -2.26 13.26
N THR A 152 4.31 -3.55 13.09
CA THR A 152 3.27 -4.26 13.87
C THR A 152 3.43 -4.12 15.40
N PRO A 153 4.63 -4.26 16.01
CA PRO A 153 4.81 -4.09 17.45
C PRO A 153 4.50 -2.66 17.96
N LEU A 154 4.60 -1.66 17.09
CA LEU A 154 4.33 -0.26 17.45
C LEU A 154 2.85 -0.04 17.75
N GLN A 155 1.95 -0.80 17.11
CA GLN A 155 0.51 -0.70 17.30
C GLN A 155 0.12 -0.76 18.77
N ARG A 156 0.63 -1.77 19.49
CA ARG A 156 0.32 -1.95 20.91
C ARG A 156 0.78 -0.75 21.76
N ARG A 157 1.95 -0.18 21.48
CA ARG A 157 2.46 0.98 22.22
C ARG A 157 1.65 2.24 21.98
N LEU A 158 1.16 2.42 20.75
CA LEU A 158 0.28 3.53 20.40
C LEU A 158 -1.08 3.38 21.08
N GLU A 159 -1.64 2.16 21.11
CA GLU A 159 -2.87 1.86 21.85
C GLU A 159 -2.68 2.09 23.35
N ASP A 160 -1.54 1.69 23.94
CA ASP A 160 -1.24 1.95 25.36
C ASP A 160 -1.27 3.46 25.66
N ILE A 161 -0.74 4.31 24.77
CA ILE A 161 -0.74 5.78 24.92
C ILE A 161 -2.15 6.35 24.77
N GLU A 162 -2.90 5.91 23.77
CA GLU A 162 -4.26 6.40 23.51
C GLU A 162 -5.25 6.09 24.64
N ASN A 163 -5.01 5.01 25.39
CA ASN A 163 -5.89 4.55 26.46
C ASN A 163 -5.63 5.18 27.83
N VAL A 164 -4.56 5.96 27.98
CA VAL A 164 -4.23 6.66 29.24
C VAL A 164 -4.56 8.14 29.16
N GLU A 165 -4.72 8.78 30.32
CA GLU A 165 -4.81 10.23 30.40
C GLU A 165 -3.45 10.88 30.11
N PHE A 166 -3.46 12.13 29.63
CA PHE A 166 -2.25 12.83 29.19
C PHE A 166 -1.16 12.94 30.27
N ASN A 167 -1.55 13.08 31.55
CA ASN A 167 -0.65 13.09 32.70
C ASN A 167 0.11 11.76 32.90
N GLU A 168 -0.42 10.64 32.42
CA GLU A 168 0.14 9.30 32.50
C GLU A 168 0.94 8.88 31.25
N VAL A 169 0.94 9.70 30.19
CA VAL A 169 1.63 9.39 28.91
C VAL A 169 3.15 9.42 29.06
N LYS A 170 3.69 10.30 29.92
CA LYS A 170 5.15 10.53 30.08
C LYS A 170 5.98 9.24 30.27
N PRO A 171 5.63 8.29 31.17
CA PRO A 171 6.35 7.03 31.31
C PRO A 171 6.26 6.12 30.08
N LEU A 172 5.25 6.27 29.22
CA LEU A 172 5.03 5.43 28.02
C LEU A 172 5.85 5.89 26.81
N ILE A 173 6.31 7.15 26.79
CA ILE A 173 7.12 7.72 25.69
C ILE A 173 8.45 6.98 25.52
N SER A 174 9.14 6.67 26.62
CA SER A 174 10.42 5.97 26.54
C SER A 174 10.25 4.58 25.90
N PRO A 175 9.37 3.69 26.38
CA PRO A 175 9.07 2.42 25.72
C PRO A 175 8.66 2.56 24.24
N LEU A 176 7.89 3.58 23.88
CA LEU A 176 7.52 3.86 22.48
C LEU A 176 8.76 4.13 21.62
N LEU A 177 9.60 5.07 22.04
CA LEU A 177 10.81 5.45 21.30
C LEU A 177 11.81 4.30 21.19
N HIS A 178 11.90 3.43 22.20
CA HIS A 178 12.72 2.22 22.11
C HIS A 178 12.25 1.29 20.98
N VAL A 179 10.94 1.15 20.77
CA VAL A 179 10.39 0.39 19.65
C VAL A 179 10.73 1.09 18.32
N VAL A 180 10.60 2.42 18.24
CA VAL A 180 10.98 3.18 17.03
C VAL A 180 12.48 2.98 16.70
N CYS A 181 13.36 3.04 17.70
CA CYS A 181 14.78 2.77 17.52
C CYS A 181 15.05 1.32 17.08
N LEU A 182 14.29 0.35 17.61
CA LEU A 182 14.40 -1.04 17.19
C LEU A 182 14.01 -1.20 15.73
N ILE A 183 12.91 -0.59 15.29
CA ILE A 183 12.46 -0.60 13.89
C ILE A 183 13.54 -0.02 12.99
N TRP A 184 14.16 1.11 13.37
CA TRP A 184 15.28 1.70 12.64
C TRP A 184 16.48 0.75 12.52
N ALA A 185 16.77 -0.01 13.58
CA ALA A 185 17.92 -0.90 13.62
C ALA A 185 17.71 -2.22 12.85
N THR A 186 16.47 -2.72 12.79
CA THR A 186 16.19 -4.07 12.27
C THR A 186 15.52 -4.08 10.89
N SER A 187 14.75 -3.05 10.53
CA SER A 187 14.11 -3.00 9.21
C SER A 187 15.12 -2.65 8.13
N ASN A 188 15.09 -3.40 7.02
CA ASN A 188 15.98 -3.16 5.88
C ASN A 188 15.47 -2.03 4.99
N TYR A 189 14.18 -1.68 5.08
CA TYR A 189 13.53 -0.72 4.21
C TYR A 189 12.99 0.50 4.97
N TYR A 190 12.60 0.37 6.24
CA TYR A 190 12.07 1.49 7.01
C TYR A 190 13.16 2.40 7.61
N ASN A 191 14.41 1.97 7.59
CA ASN A 191 15.57 2.66 8.14
C ASN A 191 16.04 3.89 7.32
N THR A 192 15.10 4.66 6.76
CA THR A 192 15.38 5.88 6.01
C THR A 192 14.93 7.12 6.80
N PRO A 193 15.71 8.21 6.82
CA PRO A 193 15.37 9.40 7.60
C PRO A 193 13.99 9.96 7.29
N ALA A 194 13.59 9.96 6.01
CA ALA A 194 12.29 10.46 5.57
C ALA A 194 11.12 9.72 6.24
N ARG A 195 11.18 8.38 6.34
CA ARG A 195 10.12 7.55 6.94
C ARG A 195 10.03 7.73 8.45
N ILE A 196 11.18 7.80 9.12
CA ILE A 196 11.21 8.08 10.56
C ILE A 196 10.67 9.47 10.87
N ILE A 197 10.99 10.48 10.04
CA ILE A 197 10.47 11.83 10.23
C ILE A 197 8.94 11.83 10.14
N VAL A 198 8.36 11.13 9.16
CA VAL A 198 6.90 10.95 9.05
C VAL A 198 6.34 10.36 10.33
N LEU A 199 6.85 9.20 10.76
CA LEU A 199 6.35 8.52 11.95
C LEU A 199 6.46 9.39 13.22
N LEU A 200 7.58 10.06 13.41
CA LEU A 200 7.80 10.94 14.57
C LEU A 200 6.87 12.16 14.53
N GLN A 201 6.62 12.75 13.36
CA GLN A 201 5.64 13.83 13.21
C GLN A 201 4.23 13.36 13.57
N GLU A 202 3.83 12.16 13.12
CA GLU A 202 2.53 11.60 13.47
C GLU A 202 2.42 11.30 14.97
N ILE A 203 3.46 10.76 15.60
CA ILE A 203 3.52 10.58 17.07
C ILE A 203 3.36 11.93 17.78
N CYS A 204 4.05 12.98 17.33
CA CYS A 204 3.88 14.32 17.89
C CYS A 204 2.45 14.83 17.74
N ASN A 205 1.81 14.62 16.58
CA ASN A 205 0.42 15.00 16.35
C ASN A 205 -0.53 14.29 17.32
N LEU A 206 -0.32 13.00 17.60
CA LEU A 206 -1.08 12.24 18.59
C LEU A 206 -0.95 12.86 19.99
N LEU A 207 0.28 13.19 20.40
CA LEU A 207 0.53 13.80 21.71
C LEU A 207 -0.11 15.18 21.83
N ILE A 208 -0.06 15.99 20.77
CA ILE A 208 -0.74 17.28 20.71
C ILE A 208 -2.25 17.08 20.85
N GLN A 209 -2.84 16.13 20.12
CA GLN A 209 -4.27 15.83 20.23
C GLN A 209 -4.68 15.40 21.65
N GLN A 210 -3.89 14.54 22.29
CA GLN A 210 -4.15 14.16 23.68
C GLN A 210 -4.04 15.33 24.66
N ALA A 211 -3.04 16.20 24.48
CA ALA A 211 -2.90 17.40 25.30
C ALA A 211 -4.13 18.32 25.14
N TRP A 212 -4.61 18.53 23.91
CA TRP A 212 -5.79 19.33 23.62
C TRP A 212 -7.07 18.74 24.24
N ASN A 213 -7.22 17.42 24.20
CA ASN A 213 -8.37 16.74 24.80
C ASN A 213 -8.33 16.79 26.34
N TYR A 214 -7.13 16.79 26.93
CA TYR A 214 -6.94 16.89 28.37
C TYR A 214 -7.13 18.34 28.88
N LEU A 215 -6.70 19.31 28.09
CA LEU A 215 -6.78 20.74 28.38
C LEU A 215 -8.10 21.33 27.86
N THR A 216 -9.23 20.89 28.41
CA THR A 216 -10.53 21.48 28.07
C THR A 216 -10.56 22.96 28.54
N PRO A 217 -10.82 23.94 27.67
CA PRO A 217 -10.83 25.35 28.05
C PRO A 217 -11.82 25.67 29.16
N GLU A 218 -12.93 24.95 29.21
CA GLU A 218 -13.98 25.09 30.22
C GLU A 218 -13.51 24.62 31.60
N ASP A 219 -12.74 23.54 31.66
CA ASP A 219 -12.18 23.02 32.92
C ASP A 219 -11.06 23.93 33.43
N ILE A 220 -10.28 24.54 32.53
CA ILE A 220 -9.22 25.48 32.91
C ILE A 220 -9.80 26.80 33.43
N LEU A 221 -10.87 27.30 32.79
CA LEU A 221 -11.47 28.60 33.13
C LEU A 221 -12.47 28.54 34.30
N LYS A 222 -13.09 27.37 34.55
CA LYS A 222 -14.01 27.16 35.67
C LYS A 222 -13.35 26.48 36.87
N GLY A 223 -12.23 25.80 36.67
CA GLY A 223 -11.48 25.12 37.74
C GLY A 223 -10.77 26.10 38.68
N GLU A 224 -10.49 25.64 39.89
CA GLU A 224 -9.66 26.40 40.83
C GLU A 224 -8.26 26.61 40.25
N ALA A 225 -7.66 27.79 40.46
CA ALA A 225 -6.40 28.16 39.82
C ALA A 225 -5.26 27.15 40.08
N GLU A 226 -5.24 26.49 41.23
CA GLU A 226 -4.24 25.47 41.58
C GLU A 226 -4.40 24.17 40.78
N GLU A 227 -5.63 23.70 40.55
CA GLU A 227 -5.91 22.53 39.71
C GLU A 227 -5.63 22.81 38.24
N SER A 228 -6.01 24.00 37.76
CA SER A 228 -5.73 24.45 36.38
C SER A 228 -4.23 24.62 36.13
N LEU A 229 -3.47 25.15 37.10
CA LEU A 229 -2.01 25.23 37.02
C LEU A 229 -1.34 23.85 37.04
N GLY A 230 -1.89 22.89 37.79
CA GLY A 230 -1.41 21.51 37.84
C GLY A 230 -1.56 20.77 36.50
N LYS A 231 -2.64 21.04 35.75
CA LYS A 231 -2.87 20.44 34.42
C LYS A 231 -1.97 20.99 33.32
N VAL A 232 -1.51 22.24 33.46
CA VAL A 232 -0.70 22.94 32.44
C VAL A 232 0.81 22.71 32.60
N ARG A 233 1.26 22.27 33.77
CA ARG A 233 2.68 22.13 34.14
C ARG A 233 3.25 20.74 33.89
#